data_AF-A0A2E8H8Y2-F1
#
_entry.id   AF-A0A2E8H8Y2-F1
#
_cell.length_a   1.000
_cell.length_b   1.000
_cell.length_c   1.000
_cell.angle_alpha   90.00
_cell.angle_beta   90.00
_cell.angle_gamma   90.00
#
_symmetry.space_group_name_H-M   'P 1'
#
loop_
_entity.id
_entity.type
_entity.pdbx_description
1 polymer ?
#
loop_
_entity_poly.entity_id
_entity_poly.type
_entity_poly.pdbx_seq_one_letter_code
_entity_poly.pdbx_strand_id
1 'polypeptide(L)'
;MPDPPVRPYPQHYTPGDLAFQFDIGFEPAGGGAFVQLPHDSPVAGTRGTWVLTVRNDHGDLRAGAVLSFTRFDCQFAVLFQTDRPDRRDHATLETASSAGLRLLIGRESVGLCSVTVDSGVFARGDRLTVRLGDTTGGGSGSEVFW
;
A
#
# COMPACT_ATOMS: atom_id res chain seq x y z
N MET A 1 -19.75 -30.64 6.97
CA MET A 1 -18.43 -31.07 6.50
C MET A 1 -17.42 -30.06 7.02
N PRO A 2 -16.27 -30.48 7.58
CA PRO A 2 -15.22 -29.54 7.94
C PRO A 2 -14.69 -28.85 6.67
N ASP A 3 -14.38 -27.56 6.77
CA ASP A 3 -13.81 -26.80 5.66
C ASP A 3 -12.50 -27.45 5.19
N PRO A 4 -12.23 -27.45 3.87
CA PRO A 4 -10.96 -27.94 3.35
C PRO A 4 -9.81 -27.15 3.99
N PRO A 5 -8.69 -27.82 4.34
CA PRO A 5 -7.54 -27.15 4.93
C PRO A 5 -7.07 -26.03 4.00
N VAL A 6 -6.83 -24.85 4.57
CA VAL A 6 -6.22 -23.72 3.88
C VAL A 6 -4.95 -24.22 3.18
N ARG A 7 -4.85 -24.03 1.87
CA ARG A 7 -3.66 -24.47 1.12
C ARG A 7 -2.43 -23.76 1.69
N PRO A 8 -1.31 -24.47 1.90
CA PRO A 8 -0.06 -23.83 2.31
C PRO A 8 0.34 -22.76 1.29
N TYR A 9 0.86 -21.64 1.80
CA TYR A 9 1.38 -20.53 1.00
C TYR A 9 2.39 -21.04 -0.06
N PRO A 10 2.55 -20.34 -1.22
CA PRO A 10 3.45 -20.78 -2.29
C PRO A 10 4.86 -21.08 -1.78
N GLN A 11 5.50 -22.10 -2.34
CA GLN A 11 6.82 -22.64 -1.93
C GLN A 11 8.01 -21.65 -2.01
N HIS A 12 7.76 -20.39 -2.36
CA HIS A 12 8.75 -19.30 -2.45
C HIS A 12 8.48 -18.14 -1.48
N TYR A 13 7.62 -18.34 -0.48
CA TYR A 13 7.41 -17.37 0.58
C TYR A 13 8.50 -17.51 1.65
N THR A 14 9.51 -16.63 1.63
CA THR A 14 10.48 -16.48 2.73
C THR A 14 10.14 -15.20 3.51
N PRO A 15 9.37 -15.29 4.61
CA PRO A 15 9.20 -14.16 5.51
C PRO A 15 10.55 -13.87 6.19
N GLY A 16 11.14 -12.71 5.90
CA GLY A 16 12.36 -12.21 6.56
C GLY A 16 13.54 -11.86 5.66
N ASP A 17 13.56 -12.27 4.39
CA ASP A 17 14.71 -12.05 3.46
C ASP A 17 14.43 -11.01 2.35
N LEU A 18 13.28 -10.35 2.43
CA LEU A 18 12.93 -9.30 1.47
C LEU A 18 13.74 -8.04 1.80
N ALA A 19 14.80 -7.80 1.03
CA ALA A 19 15.60 -6.59 1.12
C ALA A 19 14.84 -5.41 0.49
N PHE A 20 13.78 -4.95 1.15
CA PHE A 20 13.04 -3.76 0.78
C PHE A 20 13.10 -2.77 1.93
N GLN A 21 13.34 -1.50 1.59
CA GLN A 21 13.02 -0.42 2.53
C GLN A 21 11.54 -0.12 2.40
N PHE A 22 10.87 -0.01 3.54
CA PHE A 22 9.45 0.27 3.61
C PHE A 22 9.19 1.34 4.67
N ASP A 23 8.72 2.48 4.22
CA ASP A 23 8.37 3.61 5.06
C ASP A 23 6.85 3.83 5.01
N ILE A 24 6.26 4.12 6.17
CA ILE A 24 4.84 4.42 6.30
C ILE A 24 4.67 5.73 7.03
N GLY A 25 3.77 6.57 6.53
CA GLY A 25 3.27 7.67 7.32
C GLY A 25 1.86 8.08 6.93
N PHE A 26 1.41 9.15 7.57
CA PHE A 26 0.06 9.67 7.43
C PHE A 26 0.08 11.20 7.30
N GLU A 27 -0.60 11.70 6.27
CA GLU A 27 -0.75 13.11 5.95
C GLU A 27 -2.17 13.58 6.29
N PRO A 28 -2.37 14.37 7.38
CA PRO A 28 -3.70 14.83 7.77
C PRO A 28 -4.32 15.80 6.73
N ALA A 29 -5.58 15.56 6.36
CA ALA A 29 -6.29 16.37 5.37
C ALA A 29 -6.58 17.81 5.85
N GLY A 30 -6.69 18.02 7.18
CA GLY A 30 -7.01 19.33 7.77
C GLY A 30 -5.83 20.30 7.85
N GLY A 31 -4.65 19.92 7.32
CA GLY A 31 -3.40 20.60 7.63
C GLY A 31 -2.87 20.17 8.99
N GLY A 32 -1.62 19.73 9.04
CA GLY A 32 -0.98 19.17 10.23
C GLY A 32 0.40 18.64 9.89
N ALA A 33 1.15 18.22 10.90
CA ALA A 33 2.43 17.55 10.67
C ALA A 33 2.18 16.17 10.06
N PHE A 34 3.06 15.78 9.13
CA PHE A 34 3.12 14.41 8.66
C PHE A 34 3.52 13.49 9.83
N VAL A 35 2.80 12.38 9.98
CA VAL A 35 3.01 11.40 11.06
C VAL A 35 3.78 10.22 10.50
N GLN A 36 5.01 10.00 10.96
CA GLN A 36 5.86 8.88 10.52
C GLN A 36 5.70 7.69 11.48
N LEU A 37 5.33 6.53 10.95
CA LEU A 37 5.25 5.29 11.73
C LEU A 37 6.61 4.57 11.76
N PRO A 38 6.91 3.79 12.81
CA PRO A 38 6.11 3.57 14.02
C PRO A 38 6.40 4.60 15.13
N HIS A 39 7.18 5.65 14.83
CA HIS A 39 7.64 6.61 15.83
C HIS A 39 6.49 7.41 16.45
N ASP A 40 5.53 7.77 15.61
CA ASP A 40 4.31 8.46 16.01
C ASP A 40 3.07 7.67 15.55
N SER A 41 1.92 7.95 16.18
CA SER A 41 0.64 7.35 15.84
C SER A 41 -0.37 8.42 15.45
N PRO A 42 -1.11 8.24 14.34
CA PRO A 42 -2.15 9.19 13.96
C PRO A 42 -3.32 9.11 14.95
N VAL A 43 -4.01 10.23 15.14
CA VAL A 43 -5.16 10.30 16.06
C VAL A 43 -6.39 9.67 15.41
N ALA A 44 -7.06 8.76 16.11
CA ALA A 44 -8.31 8.14 15.66
C ALA A 44 -9.37 9.20 15.27
N GLY A 45 -10.11 8.94 14.20
CA GLY A 45 -11.06 9.87 13.59
C GLY A 45 -10.43 10.94 12.68
N THR A 46 -9.11 11.07 12.68
CA THR A 46 -8.43 12.00 11.75
C THR A 46 -8.56 11.48 10.32
N ARG A 47 -8.91 12.36 9.40
CA ARG A 47 -8.93 12.06 7.96
C ARG A 47 -7.66 12.51 7.29
N GLY A 48 -7.18 11.74 6.33
CA GLY A 48 -5.93 12.03 5.63
C GLY A 48 -5.54 10.95 4.65
N THR A 49 -4.30 11.06 4.17
CA THR A 49 -3.71 10.13 3.22
C THR A 49 -2.67 9.27 3.94
N TRP A 50 -2.82 7.95 3.89
CA TRP A 50 -1.72 7.05 4.24
C TRP A 50 -0.73 6.98 3.08
N VAL A 51 0.55 7.13 3.37
CA VAL A 51 1.63 7.14 2.39
C VAL A 51 2.55 5.97 2.66
N LEU A 52 2.58 5.02 1.73
CA LEU A 52 3.39 3.81 1.78
C LEU A 52 4.50 3.97 0.74
N THR A 53 5.76 4.07 1.18
CA THR A 53 6.90 4.17 0.25
C THR A 53 7.69 2.89 0.30
N VAL A 54 7.87 2.25 -0.85
CA VAL A 54 8.71 1.06 -1.01
C VAL A 54 9.90 1.39 -1.88
N ARG A 55 11.08 0.97 -1.44
CA ARG A 55 12.28 0.92 -2.26
C ARG A 55 12.76 -0.51 -2.36
N ASN A 56 13.04 -0.96 -3.59
CA ASN A 56 13.62 -2.26 -3.85
C ASN A 56 15.11 -2.26 -3.59
N ASP A 57 15.59 -2.86 -2.50
CA ASP A 57 17.02 -3.09 -2.26
C ASP A 57 17.43 -4.55 -2.49
N HIS A 58 16.51 -5.38 -2.99
CA HIS A 58 16.65 -6.81 -3.20
C HIS A 58 17.31 -7.07 -4.55
N GLY A 59 16.67 -7.87 -5.41
CA GLY A 59 17.02 -8.09 -6.79
C GLY A 59 15.94 -7.56 -7.71
N ASP A 60 16.26 -7.55 -9.00
CA ASP A 60 15.35 -7.10 -10.05
C ASP A 60 14.05 -7.94 -10.08
N LEU A 61 12.91 -7.26 -9.98
CA LEU A 61 11.61 -7.89 -10.09
C LEU A 61 11.08 -7.74 -11.51
N ARG A 62 10.93 -8.85 -12.23
CA ARG A 62 10.44 -8.86 -13.60
C ARG A 62 8.91 -8.85 -13.68
N ALA A 63 8.39 -8.62 -14.87
CA ALA A 63 6.98 -8.79 -15.17
C ALA A 63 6.42 -10.11 -14.62
N GLY A 64 5.26 -10.02 -13.96
CA GLY A 64 4.62 -11.11 -13.22
C GLY A 64 4.94 -11.11 -11.72
N ALA A 65 5.92 -10.34 -11.25
CA ALA A 65 6.16 -10.17 -9.82
C ALA A 65 5.02 -9.39 -9.15
N VAL A 66 4.73 -9.75 -7.89
CA VAL A 66 3.67 -9.13 -7.09
C VAL A 66 4.22 -8.77 -5.72
N LEU A 67 4.13 -7.49 -5.36
CA LEU A 67 4.38 -7.00 -4.01
C LEU A 67 3.03 -6.93 -3.30
N SER A 68 2.82 -7.75 -2.28
CA SER A 68 1.57 -7.78 -1.52
C SER A 68 1.76 -7.09 -0.18
N PHE A 69 0.89 -6.13 0.12
CA PHE A 69 0.85 -5.45 1.40
C PHE A 69 -0.29 -6.03 2.22
N THR A 70 0.05 -6.83 3.23
CA THR A 70 -0.91 -7.33 4.21
C THR A 70 -1.07 -6.31 5.31
N ARG A 71 -2.30 -6.07 5.78
CA ARG A 71 -2.67 -5.01 6.73
C ARG A 71 -1.60 -4.80 7.81
N PHE A 72 -0.88 -3.71 7.64
CA PHE A 72 0.18 -3.17 8.49
C PHE A 72 -0.43 -1.93 9.14
N ASP A 73 -0.42 -1.79 10.48
CA ASP A 73 -0.77 -0.63 11.34
C ASP A 73 -1.60 0.56 10.79
N CYS A 74 -2.45 0.29 9.81
CA CYS A 74 -3.28 1.20 9.05
C CYS A 74 -4.70 0.75 9.28
N GLN A 75 -5.46 1.67 9.83
CA GLN A 75 -6.83 1.46 10.21
C GLN A 75 -7.67 2.42 9.38
N PHE A 76 -8.51 1.86 8.52
CA PHE A 76 -9.37 2.61 7.60
C PHE A 76 -10.78 2.05 7.67
N ALA A 77 -11.77 2.92 7.54
CA ALA A 77 -13.16 2.59 7.80
C ALA A 77 -13.91 1.96 6.61
N VAL A 78 -13.38 2.07 5.38
CA VAL A 78 -14.09 1.66 4.14
C VAL A 78 -13.11 1.07 3.12
N LEU A 79 -13.65 0.41 2.08
CA LEU A 79 -12.89 -0.13 0.95
C LEU A 79 -12.32 0.99 0.06
N PHE A 80 -11.05 0.85 -0.33
CA PHE A 80 -10.40 1.77 -1.27
C PHE A 80 -10.88 1.57 -2.71
N GLN A 81 -10.68 2.61 -3.52
CA GLN A 81 -10.97 2.62 -4.95
C GLN A 81 -9.89 3.36 -5.72
N THR A 82 -9.74 3.11 -7.02
CA THR A 82 -8.67 3.69 -7.86
C THR A 82 -9.20 4.52 -9.02
N ASP A 83 -10.51 4.77 -9.10
CA ASP A 83 -11.18 5.34 -10.30
C ASP A 83 -11.88 6.69 -10.05
N ARG A 84 -12.05 7.11 -8.80
CA ARG A 84 -12.75 8.34 -8.42
C ARG A 84 -11.90 9.25 -7.52
N PRO A 85 -11.04 10.12 -8.08
CA PRO A 85 -10.15 10.98 -7.29
C PRO A 85 -10.87 12.00 -6.39
N ASP A 86 -12.13 12.32 -6.69
CA ASP A 86 -12.99 13.20 -5.91
C ASP A 86 -13.67 12.50 -4.71
N ARG A 87 -13.50 11.19 -4.57
CA ARG A 87 -14.20 10.37 -3.57
C ARG A 87 -13.28 9.94 -2.44
N ARG A 88 -13.92 9.59 -1.33
CA ARG A 88 -13.25 9.02 -0.16
C ARG A 88 -12.45 7.78 -0.56
N ASP A 89 -11.38 7.51 0.19
CA ASP A 89 -10.59 6.27 0.09
C ASP A 89 -10.06 6.02 -1.34
N HIS A 90 -9.80 7.10 -2.10
CA HIS A 90 -9.11 7.00 -3.37
C HIS A 90 -7.67 6.53 -3.15
N ALA A 91 -7.18 5.64 -3.99
CA ALA A 91 -5.86 5.09 -3.90
C ALA A 91 -5.11 5.28 -5.21
N THR A 92 -3.87 5.74 -5.09
CA THR A 92 -2.99 6.03 -6.22
C THR A 92 -1.66 5.34 -6.05
N LEU A 93 -0.99 5.12 -7.17
CA LEU A 93 0.34 4.55 -7.25
C LEU A 93 1.22 5.48 -8.08
N GLU A 94 2.29 5.94 -7.46
CA GLU A 94 3.34 6.72 -8.09
C GLU A 94 4.61 5.87 -8.15
N THR A 95 5.41 6.03 -9.19
CA THR A 95 6.67 5.30 -9.34
C THR A 95 7.71 6.14 -10.06
N ALA A 96 8.96 5.99 -9.63
CA ALA A 96 10.13 6.54 -10.32
C ALA A 96 10.86 5.47 -11.15
N SER A 97 10.22 4.32 -11.36
CA SER A 97 10.72 3.22 -12.19
C SER A 97 10.28 3.35 -13.65
N SER A 98 10.99 2.66 -14.55
CA SER A 98 10.55 2.43 -15.93
C SER A 98 9.59 1.23 -16.08
N ALA A 99 9.37 0.46 -15.02
CA ALA A 99 8.43 -0.66 -15.01
C ALA A 99 6.98 -0.19 -15.13
N GLY A 100 6.17 -0.94 -15.88
CA GLY A 100 4.73 -0.80 -15.85
C GLY A 100 4.18 -1.41 -14.57
N LEU A 101 3.85 -0.57 -13.60
CA LEU A 101 3.28 -1.01 -12.31
C LEU A 101 1.78 -0.78 -12.28
N ARG A 102 1.05 -1.71 -11.63
CA ARG A 102 -0.39 -1.57 -11.42
C ARG A 102 -0.77 -1.85 -9.97
N LEU A 103 -1.60 -0.97 -9.42
CA LEU A 103 -2.17 -1.12 -8.10
C LEU A 103 -3.45 -1.97 -8.15
N LEU A 104 -3.52 -2.94 -7.25
CA LEU A 104 -4.70 -3.76 -6.99
C LEU A 104 -5.12 -3.55 -5.55
N ILE A 105 -6.38 -3.15 -5.33
CA ILE A 105 -6.92 -2.98 -3.99
C ILE A 105 -7.50 -4.31 -3.49
N GLY A 106 -7.09 -4.70 -2.29
CA GLY A 106 -7.64 -5.87 -1.63
C GLY A 106 -9.08 -5.61 -1.20
N ARG A 107 -9.95 -6.59 -1.45
CA ARG A 107 -11.36 -6.55 -1.01
C ARG A 107 -11.60 -7.33 0.28
N GLU A 108 -10.56 -7.94 0.82
CA GLU A 108 -10.61 -8.82 1.98
C GLU A 108 -9.89 -8.18 3.18
N SER A 109 -10.26 -8.61 4.39
CA SER A 109 -9.85 -7.98 5.65
C SER A 109 -8.34 -7.96 5.92
N VAL A 110 -7.57 -8.82 5.23
CA VAL A 110 -6.15 -9.09 5.50
C VAL A 110 -5.23 -8.50 4.42
N GLY A 111 -5.63 -8.55 3.15
CA GLY A 111 -4.87 -7.96 2.04
C GLY A 111 -5.26 -6.51 1.87
N LEU A 112 -4.35 -5.58 2.13
CA LEU A 112 -4.62 -4.16 1.94
C LEU A 112 -4.63 -3.81 0.44
N CYS A 113 -3.49 -4.05 -0.19
CA CYS A 113 -3.30 -3.81 -1.60
C CYS A 113 -2.15 -4.66 -2.13
N SER A 114 -1.98 -4.68 -3.43
CA SER A 114 -0.84 -5.30 -4.09
C SER A 114 -0.41 -4.43 -5.26
N VAL A 115 0.89 -4.41 -5.53
CA VAL A 115 1.43 -3.80 -6.73
C VAL A 115 2.01 -4.90 -7.61
N THR A 116 1.53 -4.99 -8.84
CA THR A 116 2.03 -5.93 -9.85
C THR A 116 3.00 -5.24 -10.78
N VAL A 117 4.08 -5.94 -11.14
CA VAL A 117 4.90 -5.56 -12.29
C VAL A 117 4.23 -6.16 -13.52
N ASP A 118 3.49 -5.36 -14.28
CA ASP A 118 2.82 -5.82 -15.49
C ASP A 118 3.78 -5.88 -16.69
N SER A 119 4.77 -4.97 -16.75
CA SER A 119 5.77 -4.93 -17.80
C SER A 119 7.11 -4.35 -17.33
N GLY A 120 8.21 -4.69 -18.03
CA GLY A 120 9.54 -4.21 -17.68
C GLY A 120 10.14 -4.88 -16.45
N VAL A 121 10.97 -4.12 -15.73
CA VAL A 121 11.71 -4.57 -14.54
C VAL A 121 11.66 -3.48 -13.48
N PHE A 122 11.15 -3.81 -12.29
CA PHE A 122 11.30 -2.98 -11.10
C PHE A 122 12.66 -3.31 -10.48
N ALA A 123 13.67 -2.54 -10.88
CA ALA A 123 15.07 -2.82 -10.64
C ALA A 123 15.46 -2.56 -9.19
N ARG A 124 16.60 -3.11 -8.78
CA ARG A 124 17.21 -2.71 -7.52
C ARG A 124 17.52 -1.20 -7.54
N GLY A 125 17.06 -0.50 -6.50
CA GLY A 125 17.15 0.95 -6.34
C GLY A 125 15.85 1.68 -6.69
N ASP A 126 14.94 1.04 -7.43
CA ASP A 126 13.66 1.64 -7.81
C ASP A 126 12.76 1.87 -6.61
N ARG A 127 11.85 2.84 -6.78
CA ARG A 127 10.90 3.25 -5.74
C ARG A 127 9.50 3.37 -6.28
N LEU A 128 8.55 3.03 -5.43
CA LEU A 128 7.13 3.28 -5.63
C LEU A 128 6.52 3.86 -4.36
N THR A 129 5.44 4.61 -4.54
CA THR A 129 4.64 5.17 -3.45
C THR A 129 3.19 4.82 -3.70
N VAL A 130 2.54 4.17 -2.73
CA VAL A 130 1.09 3.99 -2.72
C VAL A 130 0.50 5.02 -1.76
N ARG A 131 -0.46 5.81 -2.24
CA ARG A 131 -1.25 6.71 -1.40
C ARG A 131 -2.63 6.08 -1.22
N LEU A 132 -3.09 5.96 0.02
CA LEU A 132 -4.41 5.42 0.36
C LEU A 132 -5.24 6.50 1.06
N GLY A 133 -6.42 6.80 0.52
CA GLY A 133 -7.15 7.99 0.92
C GLY A 133 -6.52 9.27 0.35
N ASP A 134 -6.03 9.22 -0.88
CA ASP A 134 -5.38 10.33 -1.55
C ASP A 134 -6.32 11.54 -1.69
N THR A 135 -5.94 12.64 -1.05
CA THR A 135 -6.71 13.90 -1.03
C THR A 135 -6.36 14.84 -2.18
N THR A 136 -5.33 14.55 -2.98
CA THR A 136 -4.87 15.44 -4.06
C THR A 136 -5.93 15.65 -5.16
N GLY A 137 -6.83 14.69 -5.32
CA GLY A 137 -7.98 14.74 -6.22
C GLY A 137 -9.20 15.51 -5.68
N GLY A 138 -9.13 16.05 -4.47
CA GLY A 138 -10.24 16.73 -3.79
C GLY A 138 -11.14 15.83 -2.94
N GLY A 139 -10.84 14.53 -2.86
CA GLY A 139 -11.49 13.59 -1.95
C GLY A 139 -11.22 13.90 -0.47
N SER A 140 -12.07 13.40 0.42
CA SER A 140 -11.95 13.63 1.88
C SER A 140 -10.90 12.73 2.58
N GLY A 141 -10.18 11.91 1.81
CA GLY A 141 -9.20 10.95 2.29
C GLY A 141 -9.79 9.81 3.13
N SER A 142 -8.92 9.11 3.85
CA SER A 142 -9.26 7.98 4.69
C SER A 142 -9.23 8.37 6.16
N GLU A 143 -10.20 7.85 6.90
CA GLU A 143 -10.30 8.10 8.34
C GLU A 143 -9.54 7.02 9.11
N VAL A 144 -8.71 7.46 10.06
CA VAL A 144 -7.99 6.59 10.99
C VAL A 144 -9.00 5.95 11.94
N PHE A 145 -9.09 4.63 11.95
CA PHE A 145 -9.97 3.86 12.85
C PHE A 145 -9.15 3.27 14.03
N TRP A 146 -9.75 2.76 15.12
CA TRP A 146 -9.03 1.99 16.17
C TRP A 146 -9.66 0.61 16.36
#